data_AF-A0A2R6FPM8-F1
#
_entry.id   AF-A0A2R6FPM8-F1
#
_cell.length_a   1.000
_cell.length_b   1.000
_cell.length_c   1.000
_cell.angle_alpha   90.00
_cell.angle_beta   90.00
_cell.angle_gamma   90.00
#
_symmetry.space_group_name_H-M   'P 1'
#
loop_
_entity.id
_entity.type
_entity.pdbx_description
1 polymer ?
#
loop_
_entity_poly.entity_id
_entity_poly.type
_entity_poly.pdbx_seq_one_letter_code
_entity_poly.pdbx_strand_id
1 'polypeptide(L)'
;MGALSDLRVIDLTQVLAGPYCTMLLADMGADVVKVERPGGDLIRSNPPFVDDAEDEAYGGYFQSVNRNKRSLELDLGDSEDRADF
;
A
#
# COMPACT_ATOMS: atom_id res chain seq x y z
N MET A 1 4.83 -12.31 17.62
CA MET A 1 5.98 -12.42 16.70
C MET A 1 5.51 -13.20 15.49
N GLY A 2 5.49 -12.59 14.31
CA GLY A 2 5.00 -13.22 13.07
C GLY A 2 6.10 -14.03 12.38
N ALA A 3 5.73 -14.93 11.47
CA ALA A 3 6.67 -15.80 10.76
C ALA A 3 7.69 -15.03 9.89
N LEU A 4 7.38 -13.79 9.49
CA LEU A 4 8.21 -12.95 8.62
C LEU A 4 8.66 -11.65 9.30
N SER A 5 8.72 -11.61 10.64
CA SER A 5 8.97 -10.37 11.40
C SER A 5 10.35 -9.73 11.20
N ASP A 6 11.28 -10.44 10.60
CA ASP A 6 12.63 -10.01 10.26
C ASP A 6 12.76 -9.49 8.83
N LEU A 7 11.69 -9.54 8.03
CA LEU A 7 11.69 -9.07 6.65
C LEU A 7 11.14 -7.64 6.54
N ARG A 8 11.80 -6.84 5.70
CA ARG A 8 11.28 -5.58 5.18
C ARG A 8 11.00 -5.72 3.68
N VAL A 9 9.83 -5.28 3.24
CA VAL A 9 9.39 -5.38 1.84
C VAL A 9 9.05 -3.99 1.32
N ILE A 10 9.64 -3.64 0.18
CA ILE A 10 9.24 -2.46 -0.60
C ILE A 10 8.25 -2.93 -1.67
N ASP A 11 7.01 -2.47 -1.56
CA ASP A 11 5.89 -2.83 -2.43
C ASP A 11 5.66 -1.74 -3.49
N LEU A 12 6.13 -1.99 -4.70
CA LEU A 12 5.91 -1.13 -5.89
C LEU A 12 4.67 -1.57 -6.71
N THR A 13 3.90 -2.52 -6.20
CA THR A 13 2.81 -3.13 -6.95
C THR A 13 1.52 -2.31 -6.88
N GLN A 14 0.60 -2.57 -7.80
CA GLN A 14 -0.67 -1.84 -7.90
C GLN A 14 -1.85 -2.79 -8.12
N VAL A 15 -3.05 -2.27 -7.90
CA VAL A 15 -4.32 -2.97 -8.15
C VAL A 15 -4.49 -4.19 -7.25
N LEU A 16 -4.34 -5.42 -7.76
CA LEU A 16 -4.78 -6.63 -7.04
C LEU A 16 -3.68 -7.63 -6.76
N ALA A 17 -3.11 -8.25 -7.80
CA ALA A 17 -2.28 -9.45 -7.62
C ALA A 17 -1.05 -9.18 -6.74
N GLY A 18 -0.36 -8.08 -6.99
CA GLY A 18 0.79 -7.66 -6.19
C GLY A 18 0.39 -7.23 -4.79
N PRO A 19 -0.57 -6.29 -4.61
CA PRO A 19 -0.99 -5.86 -3.29
C PRO A 19 -1.50 -7.00 -2.42
N TYR A 20 -2.21 -7.98 -3.00
CA TYR A 20 -2.66 -9.18 -2.30
C TYR A 20 -1.48 -10.04 -1.81
N CYS A 21 -0.46 -10.24 -2.65
CA CYS A 21 0.75 -10.97 -2.26
C CYS A 21 1.45 -10.29 -1.08
N THR A 22 1.74 -8.99 -1.20
CA THR A 22 2.48 -8.25 -0.17
C THR A 22 1.66 -8.04 1.10
N MET A 23 0.33 -7.98 1.00
CA MET A 23 -0.57 -8.01 2.15
C MET A 23 -0.46 -9.31 2.93
N LEU A 24 -0.37 -10.47 2.26
CA LEU A 24 -0.14 -11.74 2.97
C LEU A 24 1.21 -11.75 3.70
N LEU A 25 2.25 -11.13 3.11
CA LEU A 25 3.55 -10.98 3.78
C LEU A 25 3.42 -10.10 5.03
N ALA A 26 2.69 -8.97 4.93
CA ALA A 26 2.41 -8.09 6.05
C ALA A 26 1.60 -8.79 7.15
N ASP A 27 0.57 -9.54 6.78
CA ASP A 27 -0.26 -10.35 7.70
C ASP A 27 0.59 -11.40 8.45
N MET A 28 1.64 -11.93 7.82
CA MET A 28 2.60 -12.85 8.44
C MET A 28 3.71 -12.13 9.23
N GLY A 29 3.68 -10.80 9.32
CA GLY A 29 4.52 -9.99 10.19
C GLY A 29 5.63 -9.20 9.51
N ALA A 30 5.75 -9.23 8.17
CA ALA A 30 6.74 -8.43 7.47
C ALA A 30 6.47 -6.92 7.60
N ASP A 31 7.52 -6.10 7.66
CA ASP A 31 7.42 -4.64 7.57
C ASP A 31 7.29 -4.22 6.09
N VAL A 32 6.05 -3.98 5.66
CA VAL A 32 5.74 -3.66 4.26
C VAL A 32 5.50 -2.17 4.08
N VAL A 33 6.31 -1.54 3.23
CA VAL A 33 6.14 -0.15 2.78
C VAL A 33 5.68 -0.16 1.33
N LYS A 34 4.46 0.29 1.08
CA LYS A 34 3.91 0.52 -0.24
C LYS A 34 4.37 1.89 -0.73
N VAL A 35 5.09 1.90 -1.85
CA VAL A 35 5.49 3.13 -2.53
C VAL A 35 4.47 3.42 -3.62
N GLU A 36 3.89 4.60 -3.55
CA GLU A 36 2.83 5.03 -4.46
C GLU A 36 3.26 6.29 -5.18
N ARG A 37 2.85 6.40 -6.44
CA ARG A 37 3.03 7.63 -7.22
C ARG A 37 2.21 8.79 -6.61
N PRO A 38 2.49 10.05 -6.98
CA PRO A 38 1.60 11.17 -6.67
C PRO A 38 0.14 10.88 -6.98
N GLY A 39 -0.73 11.03 -5.98
CA GLY A 39 -2.16 10.71 -6.08
C GLY A 39 -2.52 9.23 -5.82
N GLY A 40 -1.54 8.40 -5.49
CA GLY A 40 -1.72 7.04 -4.99
C GLY A 40 -1.98 5.95 -6.03
N ASP A 41 -2.25 4.74 -5.52
CA ASP A 41 -2.70 3.57 -6.28
C ASP A 41 -4.02 3.88 -6.99
N LEU A 42 -4.14 3.38 -8.23
CA LEU A 42 -5.29 3.59 -9.12
C LEU A 42 -6.63 3.19 -8.50
N ILE A 43 -6.62 2.28 -7.53
CA ILE A 43 -7.85 1.75 -6.92
C ILE A 43 -8.21 2.43 -5.59
N ARG A 44 -7.46 3.44 -5.11
CA ARG A 44 -7.78 4.15 -3.85
C ARG A 44 -9.17 4.78 -3.85
N SER A 45 -9.62 5.25 -5.00
CA SER A 45 -10.94 5.84 -5.22
C SER A 45 -11.95 4.86 -5.83
N ASN A 46 -11.67 3.56 -5.84
CA ASN A 46 -12.62 2.58 -6.38
C ASN A 46 -13.67 2.18 -5.35
N PRO A 47 -14.97 2.24 -5.67
CA PRO A 47 -16.04 1.84 -4.74
C PRO A 47 -15.96 0.34 -4.37
N PRO A 48 -16.69 -0.10 -3.33
CA PRO A 48 -17.62 0.66 -2.50
C PRO A 48 -16.90 1.59 -1.52
N PHE A 49 -17.56 2.69 -1.13
CA PHE A 49 -17.12 3.52 -0.02
C PHE A 49 -18.03 3.24 1.18
N VAL A 50 -17.51 3.38 2.40
CA VAL A 50 -18.39 3.51 3.57
C VAL A 50 -19.07 4.87 3.52
N ASP A 51 -20.31 4.93 4.01
CA ASP A 51 -21.14 6.14 3.92
C ASP A 51 -20.57 7.31 4.76
N ASP A 52 -19.70 7.01 5.73
CA ASP A 52 -19.01 8.00 6.54
C ASP A 52 -17.58 8.24 6.03
N ALA A 53 -17.43 9.28 5.20
CA ALA A 53 -16.15 9.67 4.64
C ALA A 53 -15.17 10.24 5.69
N GLU A 54 -15.65 10.61 6.89
CA GLU A 54 -14.79 11.04 7.99
C GLU A 54 -14.05 9.85 8.63
N ASP A 55 -14.62 8.64 8.56
CA ASP A 55 -14.06 7.41 9.14
C ASP A 55 -13.13 6.65 8.17
N GLU A 56 -13.41 6.62 6.86
CA GLU A 56 -12.53 5.96 5.89
C GLU A 56 -12.41 6.72 4.56
N ALA A 57 -11.21 7.24 4.30
CA ALA A 57 -10.89 8.04 3.12
C ALA A 57 -10.74 7.24 1.81
N TYR A 58 -10.83 5.90 1.84
CA TYR A 58 -10.48 5.05 0.69
C TYR A 58 -11.57 4.03 0.34
N GLY A 59 -11.65 3.71 -0.93
CA GLY A 59 -12.53 2.68 -1.45
C GLY A 59 -12.19 1.27 -0.95
N GLY A 60 -13.22 0.47 -0.70
CA GLY A 60 -13.14 -0.86 -0.11
C GLY A 60 -12.27 -1.84 -0.91
N TYR A 61 -12.12 -1.62 -2.22
CA TYR A 61 -11.17 -2.39 -3.01
C TYR A 61 -9.74 -2.16 -2.51
N PHE A 62 -9.28 -0.92 -2.45
CA PHE A 62 -7.93 -0.61 -1.95
C PHE A 62 -7.72 -1.16 -0.53
N GLN A 63 -8.71 -0.98 0.34
CA GLN A 63 -8.64 -1.46 1.72
C GLN A 63 -8.50 -2.98 1.82
N SER A 64 -9.21 -3.73 0.97
CA SER A 64 -9.22 -5.20 1.02
C SER A 64 -7.85 -5.84 0.78
N VAL A 65 -6.92 -5.13 0.13
CA VAL A 65 -5.61 -5.65 -0.28
C VAL A 65 -4.41 -4.82 0.19
N ASN A 66 -4.60 -3.83 1.06
CA ASN A 66 -3.51 -2.96 1.55
C ASN A 66 -3.43 -2.78 3.08
N ARG A 67 -4.22 -3.53 3.86
CA ARG A 67 -4.07 -3.57 5.32
C ARG A 67 -2.65 -4.01 5.74
N ASN A 68 -2.24 -3.62 6.95
CA ASN A 68 -0.93 -3.91 7.55
C ASN A 68 0.28 -3.33 6.80
N LYS A 69 0.07 -2.47 5.80
CA LYS A 69 1.12 -1.76 5.08
C LYS A 69 1.21 -0.30 5.54
N ARG A 70 2.42 0.26 5.47
CA ARG A 70 2.65 1.71 5.53
C ARG A 70 2.72 2.25 4.10
N SER A 71 2.26 3.48 3.88
CA SER A 71 2.26 4.10 2.56
C SER A 71 3.27 5.25 2.52
N LEU A 72 4.04 5.34 1.44
CA LEU A 72 4.91 6.47 1.12
C LEU A 72 4.60 6.93 -0.31
N GLU A 73 4.35 8.21 -0.50
CA GLU A 73 4.22 8.80 -1.83
C GLU A 73 5.62 9.20 -2.34
N LEU A 74 6.00 8.76 -3.55
CA LEU A 74 7.24 9.14 -4.25
C LEU A 74 6.97 9.27 -5.75
N ASP A 75 7.48 10.33 -6.37
CA ASP A 75 7.59 10.50 -7.81
C ASP A 75 8.97 10.03 -8.31
N LEU A 76 9.07 8.78 -8.78
CA LEU A 76 10.32 8.25 -9.35
C LEU A 76 10.75 8.94 -10.67
N GLY A 77 9.93 9.84 -11.22
CA GLY A 77 10.32 10.75 -12.29
C GLY A 77 11.25 11.87 -11.79
N ASP A 78 11.05 12.31 -10.56
CA ASP A 78 11.84 13.33 -9.89
C ASP A 78 13.23 12.80 -9.44
N SER A 79 14.24 13.65 -9.46
CA SER A 79 15.61 13.25 -9.11
C SER A 79 15.87 13.15 -7.61
N GLU A 80 15.19 13.96 -6.79
CA GLU A 80 15.31 13.95 -5.33
C GLU A 80 14.64 12.70 -4.77
N ASP A 81 13.41 12.42 -5.18
CA ASP A 81 12.67 11.22 -4.75
C ASP A 81 13.38 9.91 -5.16
N ARG A 82 14.04 9.89 -6.32
CA ARG A 82 14.89 8.75 -6.73
C ARG A 82 16.15 8.58 -5.89
N ALA A 83 16.67 9.65 -5.31
CA ALA A 83 17.84 9.58 -4.44
C ALA A 83 17.47 9.07 -3.04
N ASP A 84 16.25 9.36 -2.59
CA ASP A 84 15.69 8.88 -1.33
C ASP A 84 15.24 7.40 -1.38
N PHE A 85 14.92 6.89 -2.58
CA PHE A 85 14.54 5.50 -2.83
C PHE A 85 15.72 4.51 -2.80
#